data_AF-A0AAV0NIK5-F1
#
_entry.id   AF-A0AAV0NIK5-F1
#
_cell.length_a   1.000
_cell.length_b   1.000
_cell.length_c   1.000
_cell.angle_alpha   90.00
_cell.angle_beta   90.00
_cell.angle_gamma   90.00
#
_symmetry.space_group_name_H-M   'P 1'
#
loop_
_entity.id
_entity.type
_entity.pdbx_description
1 polymer ?
#
loop_
_entity_poly.entity_id
_entity_poly.type
_entity_poly.pdbx_seq_one_letter_code
_entity_poly.pdbx_strand_id
1 'polypeptide(L)'
;ACPQPELTLGACKHEDNDFITVLLQDHIGGLQVLHRNQWVDVPPLPAALVVNLGDLLQLISNDRFVSAEHRVLATKVGARVSVASFFSTGFTPNPIEYGPIEELVSEDNPPIYRKTTAAEFNTHFHGKGLDGASALLHFKLQS
;
A
#
# COMPACT_ATOMS: atom_id res chain seq x y z
N ALA A 1 -8.80 10.17 -22.23
CA ALA A 1 -7.37 10.03 -22.56
C ALA A 1 -6.66 11.33 -22.22
N CYS A 2 -5.42 11.26 -21.73
CA CYS A 2 -4.61 12.43 -21.36
C CYS A 2 -3.77 12.89 -22.56
N PRO A 3 -3.77 14.18 -22.96
CA PRO A 3 -3.00 14.67 -24.10
C PRO A 3 -1.48 14.71 -23.83
N GLN A 4 -1.07 14.84 -22.56
CA GLN A 4 0.31 14.97 -22.10
C GLN A 4 0.58 14.02 -20.91
N PRO A 5 0.48 12.68 -21.11
CA PRO A 5 0.61 11.68 -20.05
C PRO A 5 1.98 11.69 -19.37
N GLU A 6 3.02 12.21 -20.02
CA GLU A 6 4.36 12.37 -19.46
C GLU A 6 4.45 13.45 -18.38
N LEU A 7 3.47 14.36 -18.30
CA LEU A 7 3.44 15.47 -17.34
C LEU A 7 2.55 15.19 -16.13
N THR A 8 1.92 14.01 -16.05
CA THR A 8 0.98 13.68 -14.98
C THR A 8 0.89 12.17 -14.73
N LEU A 9 0.21 11.79 -13.66
CA LEU A 9 -0.06 10.40 -13.31
C LEU A 9 -1.58 10.20 -13.21
N GLY A 10 -2.04 9.00 -13.52
CA GLY A 10 -3.41 8.58 -13.23
C GLY A 10 -3.64 8.43 -11.72
N ALA A 11 -2.63 7.94 -11.01
CA ALA A 11 -2.55 7.94 -9.55
C ALA A 11 -1.11 8.20 -9.12
N CYS A 12 -0.92 9.10 -8.15
CA CYS A 12 0.39 9.39 -7.57
C CYS A 12 1.01 8.13 -6.92
N LYS A 13 2.34 8.14 -6.76
CA LYS A 13 3.03 7.07 -6.04
C LYS A 13 2.57 7.03 -4.57
N HIS A 14 2.24 5.84 -4.07
CA HIS A 14 1.80 5.61 -2.70
C HIS A 14 1.93 4.14 -2.32
N GLU A 15 1.88 3.86 -1.03
CA GLU A 15 1.54 2.56 -0.46
C GLU A 15 0.07 2.53 -0.02
N ASP A 16 -0.54 1.35 -0.02
CA ASP A 16 -1.88 1.17 0.55
C ASP A 16 -1.79 1.06 2.08
N ASN A 17 -2.78 1.61 2.79
CA ASN A 17 -2.80 1.59 4.26
C ASN A 17 -3.48 0.34 4.84
N ASP A 18 -4.10 -0.48 4.00
CA ASP A 18 -4.93 -1.59 4.43
C ASP A 18 -4.11 -2.84 4.75
N PHE A 19 -4.80 -3.97 4.92
CA PHE A 19 -4.14 -5.26 5.09
C PHE A 19 -3.75 -5.83 3.72
N ILE A 20 -4.72 -5.98 2.82
CA ILE A 20 -4.55 -6.47 1.45
C ILE A 20 -5.53 -5.75 0.52
N THR A 21 -5.03 -5.30 -0.63
CA THR A 21 -5.85 -4.81 -1.75
C THR A 21 -6.02 -5.90 -2.81
N VAL A 22 -7.24 -6.07 -3.30
CA VAL A 22 -7.55 -6.88 -4.48
C VAL A 22 -8.04 -5.97 -5.60
N LEU A 23 -7.32 -5.95 -6.71
CA LEU A 23 -7.51 -5.03 -7.82
C LEU A 23 -7.92 -5.77 -9.09
N LEU A 24 -9.10 -5.43 -9.60
CA LEU A 24 -9.51 -5.74 -10.97
C LEU A 24 -9.12 -4.57 -11.86
N GLN A 25 -8.43 -4.85 -12.96
CA GLN A 25 -8.02 -3.85 -13.94
C GLN A 25 -8.49 -4.24 -15.34
N ASP A 26 -8.77 -3.22 -16.16
CA ASP A 26 -9.10 -3.41 -17.57
C ASP A 26 -7.87 -3.80 -18.41
N HIS A 27 -8.05 -3.89 -19.72
CA HIS A 27 -6.99 -4.25 -20.67
C HIS A 27 -6.02 -3.10 -21.00
N ILE A 28 -6.24 -1.87 -20.51
CA ILE A 28 -5.38 -0.71 -20.80
C ILE A 28 -4.12 -0.74 -19.93
N GLY A 29 -4.23 -1.25 -18.69
CA GLY A 29 -3.08 -1.39 -17.79
C GLY A 29 -2.54 -0.05 -17.29
N GLY A 30 -1.23 0.07 -17.10
CA GLY A 30 -0.57 1.30 -16.62
C GLY A 30 -0.30 1.35 -15.12
N LEU A 31 -0.66 0.29 -14.36
CA LEU A 31 -0.18 0.10 -13.00
C LEU A 31 1.33 -0.21 -13.01
N GLN A 32 2.08 0.48 -12.16
CA GLN A 32 3.48 0.18 -11.90
C GLN A 32 3.73 -0.01 -10.41
N VAL A 33 4.61 -0.95 -10.08
CA VAL A 33 5.09 -1.19 -8.72
C VAL A 33 6.58 -0.87 -8.64
N LEU A 34 7.02 -0.27 -7.55
CA LEU A 34 8.44 -0.03 -7.28
C LEU A 34 9.07 -1.29 -6.71
N HIS A 35 10.04 -1.86 -7.43
CA HIS A 35 10.79 -3.02 -6.98
C HIS A 35 12.28 -2.77 -7.23
N ARG A 36 13.10 -2.88 -6.17
CA ARG A 36 14.56 -2.64 -6.22
C ARG A 36 14.92 -1.30 -6.88
N ASN A 37 14.24 -0.22 -6.47
CA ASN A 37 14.39 1.14 -7.00
C ASN A 37 14.09 1.28 -8.50
N GLN A 38 13.32 0.36 -9.08
CA GLN A 38 12.89 0.40 -10.47
C GLN A 38 11.37 0.26 -10.54
N TRP A 39 10.75 1.09 -11.37
CA TRP A 39 9.33 0.95 -11.68
C TRP A 39 9.13 -0.21 -12.65
N VAL A 40 8.32 -1.18 -12.26
CA VAL A 40 7.99 -2.38 -13.04
C VAL A 40 6.52 -2.33 -13.41
N ASP A 41 6.22 -2.54 -14.69
CA ASP A 41 4.84 -2.62 -15.17
C ASP A 41 4.15 -3.89 -14.65
N VAL A 42 2.89 -3.75 -14.26
CA VAL A 42 2.01 -4.87 -13.96
C VAL A 42 1.06 -5.04 -15.15
N PRO A 43 1.35 -5.95 -16.09
CA PRO A 43 0.53 -6.11 -17.29
C PRO A 43 -0.84 -6.71 -16.92
N PRO A 44 -1.94 -6.21 -17.49
CA PRO A 44 -3.24 -6.82 -17.28
C PRO A 44 -3.28 -8.20 -17.92
N LEU A 45 -3.69 -9.20 -17.14
CA LEU A 45 -3.88 -10.57 -17.60
C LEU A 45 -5.37 -10.90 -17.64
N PRO A 46 -5.89 -11.51 -18.73
CA PRO A 46 -7.28 -11.93 -18.79
C PRO A 46 -7.67 -12.82 -17.60
N ALA A 47 -8.81 -12.52 -16.98
CA ALA A 47 -9.35 -13.23 -15.81
C ALA A 47 -8.43 -13.25 -14.57
N ALA A 48 -7.43 -12.36 -14.49
CA ALA A 48 -6.59 -12.21 -13.30
C ALA A 48 -7.06 -11.05 -12.42
N LEU A 49 -6.74 -11.18 -11.13
CA LEU A 49 -6.79 -10.10 -10.15
C LEU A 49 -5.36 -9.82 -9.70
N VAL A 50 -5.06 -8.55 -9.47
CA VAL A 50 -3.80 -8.16 -8.82
C VAL A 50 -4.06 -8.10 -7.32
N VAL A 51 -3.13 -8.64 -6.54
CA VAL A 51 -3.17 -8.59 -5.08
C VAL A 51 -1.91 -7.90 -4.61
N ASN A 52 -2.05 -6.85 -3.80
CA ASN A 52 -0.94 -6.18 -3.15
C ASN A 52 -1.19 -6.06 -1.65
N LEU A 53 -0.10 -5.95 -0.91
CA LEU A 53 -0.09 -5.91 0.55
C LEU A 53 -0.03 -4.44 0.98
N GLY A 54 -0.77 -4.10 2.03
CA GLY A 54 -0.74 -2.76 2.60
C GLY A 54 0.13 -2.66 3.85
N ASP A 55 0.29 -1.43 4.31
CA ASP A 55 1.15 -1.06 5.43
C ASP A 55 0.75 -1.78 6.73
N LEU A 56 -0.55 -2.02 6.96
CA LEU A 56 -0.98 -2.74 8.16
C LEU A 56 -0.43 -4.16 8.20
N LEU A 57 -0.41 -4.86 7.06
CA LEU A 57 0.17 -6.20 6.98
C LEU A 57 1.69 -6.18 7.13
N GLN A 58 2.38 -5.18 6.56
CA GLN A 58 3.82 -5.01 6.79
C GLN A 58 4.14 -4.79 8.27
N LEU A 59 3.36 -3.94 8.96
CA LEU A 59 3.51 -3.64 10.38
C LEU A 59 3.37 -4.91 11.24
N ILE A 60 2.28 -5.65 11.08
CA ILE A 60 2.04 -6.84 11.92
C ILE A 60 2.96 -8.01 11.57
N SER A 61 3.45 -8.07 10.33
CA SER A 61 4.39 -9.11 9.90
C SER A 61 5.85 -8.80 10.26
N ASN A 62 6.11 -7.66 10.89
CA ASN A 62 7.45 -7.20 11.28
C ASN A 62 8.41 -7.14 10.07
N ASP A 63 8.01 -6.47 8.99
CA ASP A 63 8.74 -6.37 7.71
C ASP A 63 8.96 -7.70 6.95
N ARG A 64 8.38 -8.83 7.41
CA ARG A 64 8.43 -10.09 6.66
C ARG A 64 7.70 -10.01 5.32
N PHE A 65 6.63 -9.21 5.28
CA PHE A 65 5.97 -8.79 4.06
C PHE A 65 6.17 -7.28 3.87
N VAL A 66 6.26 -6.86 2.61
CA VAL A 66 6.52 -5.46 2.25
C VAL A 66 5.31 -4.90 1.49
N SER A 67 4.80 -3.79 1.99
CA SER A 67 3.88 -2.88 1.32
C SER A 67 4.66 -2.13 0.25
N ALA A 68 4.34 -2.37 -1.02
CA ALA A 68 5.12 -1.86 -2.14
C ALA A 68 4.55 -0.53 -2.66
N GLU A 69 5.41 0.48 -2.81
CA GLU A 69 5.03 1.73 -3.47
C GLU A 69 4.57 1.42 -4.90
N HIS A 70 3.42 1.95 -5.28
CA HIS A 70 2.84 1.74 -6.60
C HIS A 70 2.23 3.03 -7.13
N ARG A 71 2.09 3.14 -8.45
CA ARG A 71 1.53 4.30 -9.15
C ARG A 71 0.76 3.87 -10.39
N VAL A 72 -0.04 4.77 -10.95
CA VAL A 72 -0.71 4.54 -12.23
C VAL A 72 -0.30 5.61 -13.23
N LEU A 73 0.21 5.19 -14.38
CA LEU A 73 0.57 6.10 -15.47
C LEU A 73 -0.68 6.63 -16.17
N ALA A 74 -0.65 7.91 -16.55
CA ALA A 74 -1.63 8.46 -17.47
C ALA A 74 -1.38 7.92 -18.89
N THR A 75 -2.41 7.87 -19.74
CA THR A 75 -2.29 7.31 -21.09
C THR A 75 -3.05 8.12 -22.15
N LYS A 76 -2.51 8.10 -23.39
CA LYS A 76 -3.16 8.65 -24.60
C LYS A 76 -4.18 7.69 -25.22
N VAL A 77 -4.12 6.40 -24.87
CA VAL A 77 -4.89 5.34 -25.54
C VAL A 77 -6.39 5.46 -25.28
N GLY A 78 -6.79 5.77 -24.04
CA GLY A 78 -8.20 5.75 -23.67
C GLY A 78 -8.44 6.11 -22.21
N ALA A 79 -9.68 5.92 -21.74
CA ALA A 79 -10.00 5.96 -20.31
C ALA A 79 -9.72 4.59 -19.70
N ARG A 80 -8.81 4.53 -18.72
CA ARG A 80 -8.51 3.33 -17.93
C ARG A 80 -9.50 3.22 -16.78
N VAL A 81 -10.02 2.03 -16.54
CA VAL A 81 -10.87 1.71 -15.38
C VAL A 81 -10.24 0.58 -14.58
N SER A 82 -10.27 0.72 -13.25
CA SER A 82 -9.96 -0.36 -12.31
C SER A 82 -10.87 -0.28 -11.09
N VAL A 83 -11.11 -1.42 -10.45
CA VAL A 83 -11.88 -1.53 -9.21
C VAL A 83 -10.97 -2.13 -8.15
N ALA A 84 -10.65 -1.34 -7.13
CA ALA A 84 -9.87 -1.77 -5.97
C ALA A 84 -10.82 -2.12 -4.82
N SER A 85 -10.63 -3.30 -4.22
CA SER A 85 -11.30 -3.71 -2.99
C SER A 85 -10.24 -3.78 -1.89
N PHE A 86 -10.37 -2.88 -0.91
CA PHE A 86 -9.46 -2.75 0.21
C PHE A 86 -9.96 -3.59 1.38
N PHE A 87 -9.13 -4.50 1.88
CA PHE A 87 -9.45 -5.30 3.07
C PHE A 87 -8.72 -4.67 4.24
N SER A 88 -9.45 -3.88 5.04
CA SER A 88 -8.90 -3.16 6.19
C SER A 88 -9.70 -3.45 7.47
N THR A 89 -9.22 -2.95 8.59
CA THR A 89 -9.87 -3.07 9.91
C THR A 89 -11.10 -2.18 10.07
N GLY A 90 -11.52 -1.47 9.01
CA GLY A 90 -12.61 -0.51 9.04
C GLY A 90 -12.30 0.75 9.86
N PHE A 91 -13.22 1.72 9.82
CA PHE A 91 -13.12 2.97 10.59
C PHE A 91 -13.79 2.87 11.97
N THR A 92 -14.47 1.76 12.27
CA THR A 92 -15.16 1.59 13.55
C THR A 92 -14.11 1.50 14.66
N PRO A 93 -14.10 2.45 15.61
CA PRO A 93 -13.16 2.39 16.72
C PRO A 93 -13.37 1.11 17.50
N ASN A 94 -12.31 0.33 17.63
CA ASN A 94 -12.26 -0.81 18.54
C ASN A 94 -10.93 -0.75 19.32
N PRO A 95 -10.88 -1.33 20.53
CA PRO A 95 -9.70 -1.26 21.39
C PRO A 95 -8.61 -2.27 20.99
N ILE A 96 -8.73 -2.95 19.84
CA ILE A 96 -7.75 -3.96 19.40
C ILE A 96 -6.47 -3.24 18.99
N GLU A 97 -5.37 -3.68 19.59
CA GLU A 97 -4.03 -3.25 19.22
C GLU A 97 -3.45 -4.16 18.14
N TYR A 98 -2.88 -3.54 17.11
CA TYR A 98 -2.12 -4.16 16.04
C TYR A 98 -0.65 -3.85 16.25
N GLY A 99 0.19 -4.88 16.17
CA GLY A 99 1.64 -4.80 16.29
C GLY A 99 2.27 -6.05 15.70
N PRO A 100 3.61 -6.13 15.69
CA PRO A 100 4.32 -7.34 15.29
C PRO A 100 3.72 -8.59 15.96
N ILE A 101 3.36 -9.59 15.15
CA ILE A 101 2.86 -10.89 15.62
C ILE A 101 3.92 -11.53 16.52
N GLU A 102 3.51 -12.01 17.69
CA GLU A 102 4.43 -12.46 18.74
C GLU A 102 5.31 -13.62 18.28
N GLU A 103 4.79 -14.51 17.42
CA GLU A 103 5.52 -15.64 16.84
C GLU A 103 6.51 -15.23 15.73
N LEU A 104 6.47 -13.98 15.26
CA LEU A 104 7.39 -13.45 14.24
C LEU A 104 8.53 -12.62 14.86
N VAL A 105 8.48 -12.35 16.17
CA VAL A 105 9.53 -11.60 16.88
C VAL A 105 10.39 -12.53 17.73
N SER A 106 11.66 -12.18 17.89
CA SER A 106 12.64 -12.92 18.71
C SER A 106 13.80 -12.01 19.10
N GLU A 107 14.78 -12.52 19.86
CA GLU A 107 16.01 -11.77 20.15
C GLU A 107 16.78 -11.39 18.87
N ASP A 108 16.83 -12.29 17.88
CA ASP A 108 17.49 -12.06 16.59
C ASP A 108 16.61 -11.29 15.57
N ASN A 109 15.32 -11.16 15.84
CA ASN A 109 14.36 -10.37 15.05
C ASN A 109 13.45 -9.54 15.97
N PRO A 110 13.99 -8.48 16.61
CA PRO A 110 13.21 -7.68 17.54
C PRO A 110 12.04 -6.97 16.83
N PRO A 111 11.00 -6.55 17.58
CA PRO A 111 9.94 -5.75 17.01
C PRO A 111 10.50 -4.46 16.39
N ILE A 112 10.14 -4.20 15.13
CA ILE A 112 10.49 -2.99 14.39
C ILE A 112 9.46 -1.89 14.67
N TYR A 113 8.22 -2.28 14.95
CA TYR A 113 7.08 -1.39 15.12
C TYR A 113 6.49 -1.46 16.53
N ARG A 114 6.02 -0.31 17.02
CA ARG A 114 5.18 -0.26 18.22
C ARG A 114 3.76 -0.71 17.91
N LYS A 115 3.03 -1.11 18.96
CA LYS A 115 1.58 -1.35 18.86
C LYS A 115 0.81 -0.05 18.55
N THR A 116 -0.29 -0.18 17.83
CA THR A 116 -1.21 0.90 17.46
C THR A 116 -2.64 0.39 17.38
N THR A 117 -3.62 1.29 17.51
CA THR A 117 -5.02 0.94 17.21
C THR A 117 -5.34 1.22 15.74
N ALA A 118 -6.36 0.55 15.20
CA ALA A 118 -6.86 0.86 13.86
C ALA A 118 -7.23 2.35 13.69
N ALA A 119 -7.80 2.98 14.73
CA ALA A 119 -8.19 4.38 14.71
C ALA A 119 -6.97 5.31 14.63
N GLU A 120 -5.94 5.06 15.45
CA GLU A 120 -4.68 5.83 15.41
C GLU A 120 -3.98 5.67 14.06
N PHE A 121 -3.84 4.43 13.58
CA PHE A 121 -3.20 4.13 12.30
C PHE A 121 -3.87 4.87 11.14
N ASN A 122 -5.19 4.75 11.02
CA ASN A 122 -5.94 5.45 9.98
C ASN A 122 -5.88 6.96 10.13
N THR A 123 -5.99 7.50 11.36
CA THR A 123 -5.91 8.95 11.59
C THR A 123 -4.56 9.50 11.14
N HIS A 124 -3.47 8.81 11.47
CA HIS A 124 -2.13 9.20 11.03
C HIS A 124 -2.00 9.14 9.52
N PHE A 125 -2.38 8.02 8.88
CA PHE A 125 -2.28 7.84 7.44
C PHE A 125 -3.00 8.96 6.66
N HIS A 126 -4.25 9.26 7.03
CA HIS A 126 -5.03 10.31 6.35
C HIS A 126 -4.55 11.73 6.69
N GLY A 127 -4.04 11.96 7.90
CA GLY A 127 -3.53 13.26 8.33
C GLY A 127 -2.17 13.63 7.74
N LYS A 128 -1.36 12.63 7.38
CA LYS A 128 -0.01 12.78 6.82
C LYS A 128 -0.02 13.38 5.40
N GLY A 129 -1.08 13.16 4.64
CA GLY A 129 -1.20 13.67 3.27
C GLY A 129 -0.23 13.00 2.30
N LEU A 130 0.16 13.71 1.23
CA LEU A 130 0.94 13.18 0.09
C LEU A 130 2.41 13.65 0.10
N ASP A 131 3.05 13.68 1.26
CA ASP A 131 4.45 14.14 1.40
C ASP A 131 5.50 13.13 0.85
N GLY A 132 5.05 11.93 0.46
CA GLY A 132 5.87 10.87 -0.13
C GLY A 132 6.69 10.03 0.85
N ALA A 133 6.57 10.25 2.16
CA ALA A 133 7.13 9.35 3.17
C ALA A 133 6.20 8.15 3.40
N SER A 134 6.71 7.03 3.90
CA SER A 134 5.85 5.91 4.35
C SER A 134 5.17 6.25 5.68
N ALA A 135 3.89 5.91 5.84
CA ALA A 135 3.15 6.11 7.10
C ALA A 135 3.71 5.26 8.24
N LEU A 136 4.37 4.13 7.90
CA LEU A 136 4.99 3.22 8.85
C LEU A 136 6.12 3.85 9.68
N LEU A 137 6.76 4.92 9.18
CA LEU A 137 7.83 5.60 9.92
C LEU A 137 7.36 6.12 11.29
N HIS A 138 6.10 6.53 11.41
CA HIS A 138 5.53 7.00 12.68
C HIS A 138 5.36 5.88 13.73
N PHE A 139 5.31 4.64 13.27
CA PHE A 139 5.13 3.47 14.13
C PHE A 139 6.44 2.71 14.37
N LYS A 140 7.55 3.07 13.71
CA LYS A 140 8.85 2.45 13.98
C LYS A 140 9.31 2.77 15.41
N LEU A 141 9.79 1.76 16.11
CA LEU A 141 10.49 1.94 17.37
C LEU A 141 11.81 2.66 17.09
N GLN A 142 12.11 3.71 17.86
CA GLN A 142 13.40 4.39 17.76
C GLN A 142 14.49 3.46 18.29
N SER A 143 15.52 3.23 17.47
CA SER A 143 16.77 2.58 17.86
C SER A 143 17.69 3.57 18.59
#